data_AF-A0A3P1UUV7-F1
#
_entry.id   AF-A0A3P1UUV7-F1
#
_cell.length_a   1.000
_cell.length_b   1.000
_cell.length_c   1.000
_cell.angle_alpha   90.00
_cell.angle_beta   90.00
_cell.angle_gamma   90.00
#
_symmetry.space_group_name_H-M   'P 1'
#
loop_
_entity.id
_entity.type
_entity.pdbx_description
1 polymer ?
#
loop_
_entity_poly.entity_id
_entity_poly.type
_entity_poly.pdbx_seq_one_letter_code
_entity_poly.pdbx_strand_id
1 'polypeptide(L)'
;MRITHLAASNWRNFENVEFDIGDRLFIVGPNAAGKSNLLDIFRFLSDVAGPKGGLASAIENRGGLKKVRSLFARNHARGRLVIDVTLQEGEHTWRYRLAIKGESDRGMVDARLALARPCLVKRGAARLDGIIPGLSRTTIHHPWIVFRDADRHCPVALREELIGPHPHDGAFELRLACSMMEAWLLADADGFSRFFHVPMKKITDRPDDLEHAKRELLRLCQHSRSSSVRRDLVRHDGTPGPEYVARINGFAREHWNVERARNHSPSLERAIGRLELMREQILQAQDRSR
;
A
#
# COMPACT_ATOMS: atom_id res chain seq x y z
N MET A 1 2.17 23.31 -12.30
CA MET A 1 1.47 22.74 -11.12
C MET A 1 1.80 23.53 -9.85
N ARG A 2 0.82 24.00 -9.08
CA ARG A 2 0.97 24.73 -7.80
C ARG A 2 0.25 24.01 -6.65
N ILE A 3 0.74 24.10 -5.41
CA ILE A 3 0.00 23.61 -4.23
C ILE A 3 -0.97 24.72 -3.80
N THR A 4 -2.27 24.42 -3.68
CA THR A 4 -3.32 25.37 -3.28
C THR A 4 -3.87 25.13 -1.89
N HIS A 5 -3.64 23.94 -1.32
CA HIS A 5 -4.04 23.61 0.05
C HIS A 5 -3.06 22.61 0.64
N LEU A 6 -2.76 22.75 1.93
CA LEU A 6 -1.96 21.81 2.70
C LEU A 6 -2.64 21.51 4.03
N ALA A 7 -2.83 20.22 4.32
CA ALA A 7 -3.13 19.72 5.66
C ALA A 7 -2.10 18.66 6.06
N ALA A 8 -1.48 18.76 7.22
CA ALA A 8 -0.58 17.76 7.76
C ALA A 8 -0.89 17.46 9.22
N SER A 9 -0.77 16.20 9.60
CA SER A 9 -0.91 15.76 10.99
C SER A 9 0.27 14.89 11.41
N ASN A 10 0.63 15.02 12.69
CA ASN A 10 1.73 14.32 13.33
C ASN A 10 3.08 14.56 12.63
N TRP A 11 3.39 15.82 12.33
CA TRP A 11 4.61 16.26 11.66
C TRP A 11 5.47 17.12 12.61
N ARG A 12 6.62 16.59 13.05
CA ARG A 12 7.62 17.25 13.92
C ARG A 12 7.10 17.96 15.18
N ASN A 13 6.62 19.20 15.06
CA ASN A 13 6.04 19.95 16.18
C ASN A 13 4.55 20.25 15.98
N PHE A 14 3.99 19.91 14.82
CA PHE A 14 2.57 20.07 14.52
C PHE A 14 1.81 18.78 14.84
N GLU A 15 0.83 18.87 15.73
CA GLU A 15 -0.18 17.82 15.87
C GLU A 15 -1.08 17.79 14.65
N ASN A 16 -1.61 18.96 14.27
CA ASN A 16 -2.31 19.23 13.03
C ASN A 16 -1.92 20.62 12.53
N VAL A 17 -1.83 20.80 11.23
CA VAL A 17 -1.66 22.09 10.55
C VAL A 17 -2.43 22.03 9.25
N GLU A 18 -3.28 23.01 8.99
CA GLU A 18 -4.14 23.05 7.79
C GLU A 18 -4.34 24.50 7.36
N PHE A 19 -4.11 24.79 6.08
CA PHE A 19 -4.27 26.13 5.51
C PHE A 19 -4.28 26.09 3.97
N ASP A 20 -4.90 27.11 3.39
CA ASP A 20 -4.85 27.36 1.95
C ASP A 20 -3.60 28.15 1.55
N ILE A 21 -3.12 27.89 0.35
CA ILE A 21 -1.91 28.49 -0.23
C ILE A 21 -2.34 29.30 -1.45
N GLY A 22 -2.25 30.62 -1.34
CA GLY A 22 -2.41 31.54 -2.47
C GLY A 22 -1.15 31.60 -3.35
N ASP A 23 -1.10 32.56 -4.27
CA ASP A 23 0.05 32.73 -5.18
C ASP A 23 1.36 33.07 -4.46
N ARG A 24 1.26 33.56 -3.22
CA ARG A 24 2.39 33.83 -2.32
C ARG A 24 2.04 33.37 -0.91
N LEU A 25 2.97 32.67 -0.26
CA LEU A 25 2.86 32.25 1.14
C LEU A 25 3.94 32.94 1.97
N PHE A 26 3.52 33.76 2.95
CA PHE A 26 4.41 34.37 3.92
C PHE A 26 4.27 33.64 5.26
N ILE A 27 5.37 33.11 5.80
CA ILE A 27 5.40 32.42 7.09
C ILE A 27 6.16 33.30 8.09
N VAL A 28 5.41 34.04 8.92
CA VAL A 28 5.95 34.96 9.91
C VAL A 28 5.60 34.46 11.32
N GLY A 29 6.52 34.62 12.27
CA GLY A 29 6.28 34.25 13.67
C GLY A 29 7.55 34.24 14.50
N PRO A 30 7.45 34.06 15.82
CA PRO A 30 8.58 34.02 16.73
C PRO A 30 9.61 32.94 16.38
N ASN A 31 10.85 33.08 16.87
CA ASN A 31 11.84 32.00 16.79
C ASN A 31 11.29 30.73 17.46
N ALA A 32 11.66 29.56 16.91
CA ALA A 32 11.18 28.24 17.35
C ALA A 32 9.67 27.94 17.19
N ALA A 33 8.86 28.83 16.59
CA ALA A 33 7.43 28.60 16.35
C ALA A 33 7.10 27.48 15.31
N GLY A 34 8.11 26.78 14.77
CA GLY A 34 7.91 25.68 13.81
C GLY A 34 7.96 26.06 12.34
N LYS A 35 8.29 27.30 11.99
CA LYS A 35 8.38 27.78 10.58
C LYS A 35 9.26 26.89 9.68
N SER A 36 10.44 26.52 10.16
CA SER A 36 11.35 25.62 9.42
C SER A 36 10.80 24.20 9.29
N ASN A 37 10.01 23.74 10.27
CA ASN A 37 9.35 22.44 10.20
C ASN A 37 8.18 22.45 9.22
N LEU A 38 7.49 23.59 9.08
CA LEU A 38 6.44 23.80 8.08
C LEU A 38 7.03 23.77 6.66
N LEU A 39 8.13 24.50 6.44
CA LEU A 39 8.86 24.46 5.17
C LEU A 39 9.43 23.06 4.86
N ASP A 40 9.79 22.29 5.88
CA ASP A 40 10.27 20.92 5.72
C ASP A 40 9.20 19.98 5.14
N ILE A 41 7.90 20.27 5.28
CA ILE A 41 6.83 19.48 4.64
C ILE A 41 6.97 19.54 3.11
N PHE A 42 7.18 20.72 2.55
CA PHE A 42 7.36 20.90 1.12
C PHE A 42 8.67 20.28 0.62
N ARG A 43 9.75 20.44 1.38
CA ARG A 43 11.04 19.79 1.08
C ARG A 43 10.89 18.27 1.10
N PHE A 44 10.15 17.73 2.06
CA PHE A 44 9.88 16.30 2.15
C PHE A 44 9.08 15.79 0.95
N LEU A 45 8.02 16.50 0.55
CA LEU A 45 7.27 16.14 -0.66
C LEU A 45 8.14 16.22 -1.92
N SER A 46 9.04 17.20 -2.00
CA SER A 46 10.01 17.31 -3.09
C SER A 46 11.02 16.16 -3.10
N ASP A 47 11.53 15.76 -1.93
CA ASP A 47 12.45 14.62 -1.78
C ASP A 47 11.77 13.29 -2.13
N VAL A 48 10.46 13.18 -1.86
CA VAL A 48 9.65 12.00 -2.24
C VAL A 48 9.46 11.94 -3.76
N ALA A 49 9.26 13.08 -4.42
CA ALA A 49 8.95 13.15 -5.85
C ALA A 49 10.19 13.21 -6.77
N GLY A 50 11.40 13.35 -6.22
CA GLY A 50 12.63 13.54 -6.99
C GLY A 50 13.08 12.30 -7.79
N PRO A 51 13.83 12.44 -8.90
CA PRO A 51 14.25 11.33 -9.79
C PRO A 51 15.16 10.27 -9.14
N LYS A 52 15.91 10.65 -8.10
CA LYS A 52 16.71 9.76 -7.22
C LYS A 52 16.13 9.68 -5.80
N GLY A 53 14.96 10.29 -5.61
CA GLY A 53 14.26 10.43 -4.34
C GLY A 53 13.23 9.33 -4.13
N GLY A 54 12.71 9.26 -2.91
CA GLY A 54 11.74 8.24 -2.54
C GLY A 54 11.39 8.32 -1.07
N LEU A 55 10.25 7.76 -0.68
CA LEU A 55 9.72 7.87 0.68
C LEU A 55 10.72 7.41 1.76
N ALA A 56 11.43 6.31 1.51
CA ALA A 56 12.45 5.80 2.43
C ALA A 56 13.61 6.78 2.60
N SER A 57 14.23 7.22 1.49
CA SER A 57 15.33 8.19 1.51
C SER A 57 14.92 9.52 2.14
N ALA A 58 13.73 10.03 1.82
CA ALA A 58 13.21 11.28 2.39
C ALA A 58 13.02 11.18 3.92
N ILE A 59 12.70 9.99 4.45
CA ILE A 59 12.61 9.72 5.89
C ILE A 59 14.00 9.57 6.52
N GLU A 60 14.90 8.84 5.87
CA GLU A 60 16.27 8.58 6.35
C GLU A 60 17.10 9.87 6.42
N ASN A 61 17.01 10.74 5.41
CA ASN A 61 17.65 12.05 5.38
C ASN A 61 17.22 12.95 6.55
N ARG A 62 16.07 12.64 7.18
CA ARG A 62 15.53 13.34 8.36
C ARG A 62 15.81 12.60 9.68
N GLY A 63 16.66 11.57 9.64
CA GLY A 63 17.06 10.77 10.80
C GLY A 63 15.98 9.80 11.28
N GLY A 64 15.13 9.32 10.36
CA GLY A 64 14.18 8.24 10.58
C GLY A 64 12.78 8.70 11.00
N LEU A 65 11.80 7.79 10.86
CA LEU A 65 10.38 8.11 11.02
C LEU A 65 10.03 8.66 12.42
N LYS A 66 10.76 8.27 13.46
CA LYS A 66 10.58 8.80 14.82
C LYS A 66 10.89 10.30 14.92
N LYS A 67 11.85 10.81 14.15
CA LYS A 67 12.23 12.25 14.13
C LYS A 67 11.33 13.10 13.24
N VAL A 68 10.74 12.50 12.21
CA VAL A 68 9.77 13.18 11.33
C VAL A 68 8.42 13.34 12.02
N ARG A 69 8.07 12.42 12.94
CA ARG A 69 6.81 12.45 13.69
C ARG A 69 6.78 13.51 14.76
N SER A 70 5.56 13.96 15.07
CA SER A 70 5.37 14.87 16.19
C SER A 70 5.55 14.18 17.53
N LEU A 71 6.31 14.83 18.41
CA LEU A 71 6.46 14.38 19.80
C LEU A 71 5.15 14.49 20.57
N PHE A 72 4.29 15.44 20.20
CA PHE A 72 3.02 15.74 20.87
C PHE A 72 1.86 14.87 20.35
N ALA A 73 1.95 14.36 19.12
CA ALA A 73 0.86 13.60 18.49
C ALA A 73 0.99 12.07 18.59
N ARG A 74 1.78 11.53 19.54
CA ARG A 74 2.07 10.08 19.65
C ARG A 74 0.81 9.20 19.71
N ASN A 75 -0.31 9.72 20.23
CA ASN A 75 -1.58 9.01 20.36
C ASN A 75 -2.69 9.50 19.39
N HIS A 76 -2.48 10.60 18.66
CA HIS A 76 -3.45 11.12 17.67
C HIS A 76 -3.37 10.36 16.34
N ALA A 77 -4.52 10.19 15.66
CA ALA A 77 -4.66 9.47 14.38
C ALA A 77 -4.04 8.04 14.35
N ARG A 78 -4.01 7.35 15.50
CA ARG A 78 -3.36 6.04 15.70
C ARG A 78 -1.86 6.04 15.36
N GLY A 79 -1.18 7.16 15.61
CA GLY A 79 0.25 7.32 15.37
C GLY A 79 0.63 7.35 13.90
N ARG A 80 -0.28 7.70 12.99
CA ARG A 80 0.02 7.93 11.56
C ARG A 80 0.52 9.36 11.38
N LEU A 81 1.50 9.54 10.51
CA LEU A 81 1.86 10.84 9.95
C LEU A 81 1.06 10.98 8.66
N VAL A 82 0.33 12.07 8.47
CA VAL A 82 -0.46 12.31 7.26
C VAL A 82 -0.09 13.66 6.68
N ILE A 83 0.11 13.72 5.37
CA ILE A 83 0.25 14.95 4.60
C ILE A 83 -0.76 14.88 3.47
N ASP A 84 -1.61 15.88 3.34
CA ASP A 84 -2.65 16.03 2.35
C ASP A 84 -2.39 17.36 1.63
N VAL A 85 -2.25 17.32 0.31
CA VAL A 85 -2.05 18.51 -0.51
C VAL A 85 -3.03 18.53 -1.65
N THR A 86 -3.53 19.72 -1.97
CA THR A 86 -4.25 19.97 -3.22
C THR A 86 -3.30 20.67 -4.18
N LEU A 87 -3.22 20.15 -5.40
CA LEU A 87 -2.41 20.68 -6.49
C LEU A 87 -3.34 21.22 -7.57
N GLN A 88 -2.96 22.31 -8.22
CA GLN A 88 -3.68 22.90 -9.34
C GLN A 88 -2.75 23.16 -10.53
N GLU A 89 -3.21 22.89 -11.74
CA GLU A 89 -2.55 23.25 -12.99
C GLU A 89 -3.61 23.59 -14.03
N GLY A 90 -3.69 24.87 -14.41
CA GLY A 90 -4.82 25.39 -15.17
C GLY A 90 -6.15 25.15 -14.43
N GLU A 91 -7.10 24.54 -15.13
CA GLU A 91 -8.42 24.16 -14.62
C GLU A 91 -8.40 22.85 -13.81
N HIS A 92 -7.30 22.10 -13.83
CA HIS A 92 -7.23 20.80 -13.19
C HIS A 92 -6.79 20.90 -11.74
N THR A 93 -7.53 20.20 -10.87
CA THR A 93 -7.24 20.10 -9.45
C THR A 93 -7.06 18.65 -9.04
N TRP A 94 -5.95 18.34 -8.39
CA TRP A 94 -5.65 17.03 -7.83
C TRP A 94 -5.48 17.14 -6.34
N ARG A 95 -5.78 16.06 -5.62
CA ARG A 95 -5.55 15.99 -4.19
C ARG A 95 -4.68 14.76 -3.93
N TYR A 96 -3.57 14.91 -3.19
CA TYR A 96 -2.59 13.87 -2.84
C TYR A 96 -2.49 13.70 -1.33
N ARG A 97 -2.55 12.46 -0.81
CA ARG A 97 -2.61 12.16 0.63
C ARG A 97 -1.62 11.06 0.91
N LEU A 98 -0.53 11.44 1.54
CA LEU A 98 0.54 10.58 1.99
C LEU A 98 0.30 10.24 3.47
N ALA A 99 0.00 8.99 3.77
CA ALA A 99 -0.22 8.53 5.15
C ALA A 99 0.80 7.46 5.54
N ILE A 100 1.69 7.76 6.49
CA ILE A 100 2.82 6.94 6.92
C ILE A 100 2.58 6.36 8.32
N LYS A 101 2.56 5.03 8.44
CA LYS A 101 2.45 4.31 9.72
C LYS A 101 3.75 3.55 9.99
N GLY A 102 4.25 3.62 11.23
CA GLY A 102 5.43 2.88 11.67
C GLY A 102 5.15 1.38 11.66
N GLU A 103 6.06 0.67 10.98
CA GLU A 103 6.24 -0.78 10.77
C GLU A 103 5.02 -1.70 10.87
N SER A 104 4.64 -2.28 9.73
CA SER A 104 4.84 -3.73 9.49
C SER A 104 4.13 -4.32 8.25
N ASP A 105 3.42 -3.59 7.37
CA ASP A 105 2.70 -4.24 6.24
C ASP A 105 2.50 -3.30 5.04
N ARG A 106 3.42 -3.19 4.07
CA ARG A 106 3.22 -2.35 2.84
C ARG A 106 4.09 -2.71 1.62
N GLY A 107 3.91 -3.91 1.08
CA GLY A 107 4.62 -4.32 -0.15
C GLY A 107 3.76 -5.09 -1.11
N MET A 108 2.52 -4.67 -1.36
CA MET A 108 1.78 -5.16 -2.53
C MET A 108 0.69 -4.18 -2.95
N VAL A 109 1.08 -2.96 -3.30
CA VAL A 109 0.26 -2.02 -4.08
C VAL A 109 1.21 -1.12 -4.87
N ASP A 110 2.02 -1.70 -5.76
CA ASP A 110 2.76 -0.89 -6.73
C ASP A 110 3.14 -1.70 -7.97
N ALA A 111 2.14 -2.00 -8.80
CA ALA A 111 2.34 -2.30 -10.21
C ALA A 111 1.02 -2.06 -10.95
N ARG A 112 1.00 -0.99 -11.77
CA ARG A 112 0.03 -0.68 -12.86
C ARG A 112 -1.33 -0.02 -12.54
N LEU A 113 -1.67 0.36 -11.30
CA LEU A 113 -2.85 1.21 -11.02
C LEU A 113 -2.45 2.55 -10.37
N ALA A 114 -2.16 3.56 -11.19
CA ALA A 114 -2.04 4.95 -10.74
C ALA A 114 -3.43 5.61 -10.63
N LEU A 115 -4.26 5.09 -9.73
CA LEU A 115 -5.38 5.84 -9.12
C LEU A 115 -5.08 5.87 -7.63
N ALA A 116 -4.14 6.73 -7.25
CA ALA A 116 -3.68 6.85 -5.87
C ALA A 116 -4.82 7.36 -4.97
N ARG A 117 -5.18 6.60 -3.91
CA ARG A 117 -5.45 7.02 -2.49
C ARG A 117 -6.48 6.13 -1.77
N PRO A 118 -6.49 6.14 -0.42
CA PRO A 118 -5.49 5.58 0.49
C PRO A 118 -5.72 4.08 0.76
N CYS A 119 -4.64 3.28 0.84
CA CYS A 119 -4.73 1.88 1.27
C CYS A 119 -5.19 1.77 2.74
N LEU A 120 -6.43 1.31 2.95
CA LEU A 120 -7.01 1.07 4.27
C LEU A 120 -6.49 -0.26 4.84
N VAL A 121 -5.33 -0.23 5.47
CA VAL A 121 -4.80 -1.41 6.18
C VAL A 121 -5.43 -1.52 7.57
N LYS A 122 -6.25 -2.56 7.79
CA LYS A 122 -6.82 -2.95 9.09
C LYS A 122 -6.11 -4.20 9.60
N ARG A 123 -5.77 -4.25 10.90
CA ARG A 123 -5.11 -5.41 11.50
C ARG A 123 -6.14 -6.50 11.80
N GLY A 124 -6.05 -7.61 11.07
CA GLY A 124 -6.89 -8.80 11.27
C GLY A 124 -8.19 -8.76 10.47
N ALA A 125 -8.44 -9.87 9.79
CA ALA A 125 -9.66 -10.28 9.10
C ALA A 125 -10.94 -9.65 9.65
N ALA A 126 -11.30 -10.02 10.89
CA ALA A 126 -12.58 -9.65 11.52
C ALA A 126 -12.87 -8.13 11.57
N ARG A 127 -11.83 -7.29 11.67
CA ARG A 127 -12.01 -5.82 11.68
C ARG A 127 -12.14 -5.21 10.29
N LEU A 128 -11.64 -5.91 9.28
CA LEU A 128 -11.83 -5.56 7.87
C LEU A 128 -13.22 -6.06 7.42
N ASP A 129 -13.59 -7.27 7.80
CA ASP A 129 -14.87 -7.88 7.46
C ASP A 129 -16.06 -7.01 7.92
N GLY A 130 -16.01 -6.46 9.14
CA GLY A 130 -17.06 -5.57 9.65
C GLY A 130 -17.21 -4.21 8.95
N ILE A 131 -16.26 -3.78 8.12
CA ILE A 131 -16.37 -2.52 7.35
C ILE A 131 -16.68 -2.74 5.87
N ILE A 132 -16.40 -3.93 5.34
CA ILE A 132 -16.62 -4.26 3.92
C ILE A 132 -18.06 -3.99 3.47
N PRO A 133 -19.12 -4.36 4.23
CA PRO A 133 -20.50 -4.04 3.86
C PRO A 133 -20.82 -2.53 3.79
N GLY A 134 -20.03 -1.69 4.45
CA GLY A 134 -20.14 -0.24 4.36
C GLY A 134 -19.43 0.32 3.14
N LEU A 135 -18.24 -0.21 2.84
CA LEU A 135 -17.46 0.17 1.66
C LEU A 135 -18.13 -0.27 0.36
N SER A 136 -18.85 -1.40 0.36
CA SER A 136 -19.58 -1.86 -0.82
C SER A 136 -20.64 -0.86 -1.30
N ARG A 137 -21.19 -0.05 -0.40
CA ARG A 137 -22.21 0.96 -0.71
C ARG A 137 -21.65 2.31 -1.17
N THR A 138 -20.37 2.36 -1.51
CA THR A 138 -19.74 3.59 -2.02
C THR A 138 -20.10 3.82 -3.49
N THR A 139 -19.76 4.99 -4.02
CA THR A 139 -20.10 5.37 -5.40
C THR A 139 -18.85 5.46 -6.26
N ILE A 140 -19.04 5.50 -7.58
CA ILE A 140 -17.93 5.56 -8.55
C ILE A 140 -17.06 6.82 -8.42
N HIS A 141 -17.56 7.86 -7.74
CA HIS A 141 -16.79 9.07 -7.40
C HIS A 141 -15.90 8.88 -6.15
N HIS A 142 -16.12 7.80 -5.39
CA HIS A 142 -15.35 7.41 -4.21
C HIS A 142 -14.98 5.92 -4.24
N PRO A 143 -14.22 5.48 -5.26
CA PRO A 143 -13.98 4.06 -5.48
C PRO A 143 -13.12 3.42 -4.38
N TRP A 144 -13.46 2.19 -4.00
CA TRP A 144 -12.69 1.39 -3.03
C TRP A 144 -12.29 0.05 -3.60
N ILE A 145 -11.01 -0.28 -3.43
CA ILE A 145 -10.47 -1.63 -3.68
C ILE A 145 -10.10 -2.23 -2.33
N VAL A 146 -10.61 -3.42 -2.04
CA VAL A 146 -10.29 -4.19 -0.84
C VAL A 146 -9.66 -5.50 -1.26
N PHE A 147 -8.41 -5.70 -0.87
CA PHE A 147 -7.76 -7.01 -0.90
C PHE A 147 -7.95 -7.69 0.46
N ARG A 148 -8.42 -8.93 0.45
CA ARG A 148 -8.67 -9.70 1.67
C ARG A 148 -8.26 -11.16 1.44
N ASP A 149 -7.45 -11.71 2.33
CA ASP A 149 -7.12 -13.14 2.28
C ASP A 149 -8.38 -13.97 2.58
N ALA A 150 -8.60 -15.06 1.84
CA ALA A 150 -9.67 -15.98 2.17
C ALA A 150 -9.29 -16.91 3.34
N ASP A 151 -8.01 -16.98 3.68
CA ASP A 151 -7.46 -17.84 4.72
C ASP A 151 -7.81 -19.31 4.41
N ARG A 152 -8.67 -19.93 5.22
CA ARG A 152 -9.22 -21.28 4.97
C ARG A 152 -10.68 -21.28 4.50
N HIS A 153 -11.25 -20.12 4.22
CA HIS A 153 -12.63 -20.00 3.76
C HIS A 153 -12.69 -20.11 2.24
N CYS A 154 -13.77 -20.70 1.72
CA CYS A 154 -14.04 -20.66 0.29
C CYS A 154 -14.23 -19.19 -0.14
N PRO A 155 -13.46 -18.67 -1.12
CA PRO A 155 -13.58 -17.27 -1.54
C PRO A 155 -14.97 -16.89 -2.04
N VAL A 156 -15.69 -17.83 -2.68
CA VAL A 156 -17.04 -17.58 -3.19
C VAL A 156 -18.03 -17.40 -2.02
N ALA A 157 -17.97 -18.30 -1.03
CA ALA A 157 -18.82 -18.22 0.16
C ALA A 157 -18.48 -16.97 0.99
N LEU A 158 -17.20 -16.65 1.16
CA LEU A 158 -16.76 -15.47 1.90
C LEU A 158 -17.19 -14.16 1.21
N ARG A 159 -17.16 -14.11 -0.13
CA ARG A 159 -17.71 -12.95 -0.86
C ARG A 159 -19.20 -12.78 -0.55
N GLU A 160 -19.97 -13.86 -0.61
CA GLU A 160 -21.42 -13.83 -0.35
C GLU A 160 -21.71 -13.39 1.09
N GLU A 161 -20.94 -13.86 2.06
CA GLU A 161 -21.04 -13.42 3.46
C GLU A 161 -20.75 -11.92 3.62
N LEU A 162 -19.71 -11.41 2.96
CA LEU A 162 -19.23 -10.04 3.16
C LEU A 162 -20.05 -8.97 2.43
N ILE A 163 -20.55 -9.28 1.23
CA ILE A 163 -21.24 -8.29 0.38
C ILE A 163 -22.52 -8.82 -0.28
N GLY A 164 -22.86 -10.10 -0.13
CA GLY A 164 -24.04 -10.71 -0.74
C GLY A 164 -24.10 -10.52 -2.27
N PRO A 165 -25.27 -10.16 -2.83
CA PRO A 165 -25.44 -9.99 -4.27
C PRO A 165 -24.87 -8.66 -4.79
N HIS A 166 -24.20 -7.85 -3.96
CA HIS A 166 -23.76 -6.51 -4.37
C HIS A 166 -22.83 -6.59 -5.60
N PRO A 167 -23.14 -5.83 -6.67
CA PRO A 167 -22.37 -5.88 -7.89
C PRO A 167 -21.03 -5.19 -7.72
N HIS A 168 -20.09 -5.55 -8.59
CA HIS A 168 -18.85 -4.82 -8.77
C HIS A 168 -19.04 -3.85 -9.94
N ASP A 169 -19.40 -2.62 -9.61
CA ASP A 169 -19.97 -1.59 -10.48
C ASP A 169 -19.00 -0.43 -10.79
N GLY A 170 -17.72 -0.59 -10.44
CA GLY A 170 -16.70 0.46 -10.58
C GLY A 170 -16.57 1.35 -9.34
N ALA A 171 -17.52 1.29 -8.41
CA ALA A 171 -17.42 1.95 -7.11
C ALA A 171 -16.69 1.07 -6.08
N PHE A 172 -16.89 -0.25 -6.13
CA PHE A 172 -16.33 -1.14 -5.14
C PHE A 172 -15.83 -2.48 -5.71
N GLU A 173 -14.57 -2.81 -5.40
CA GLU A 173 -13.93 -4.06 -5.80
C GLU A 173 -13.39 -4.80 -4.57
N LEU A 174 -14.00 -5.96 -4.24
CA LEU A 174 -13.48 -6.90 -3.25
C LEU A 174 -12.74 -8.04 -3.97
N ARG A 175 -11.44 -8.18 -3.71
CA ARG A 175 -10.59 -9.19 -4.32
C ARG A 175 -10.04 -10.12 -3.24
N LEU A 176 -10.32 -11.41 -3.40
CA LEU A 176 -9.94 -12.44 -2.45
C LEU A 176 -8.77 -13.27 -2.97
N ALA A 177 -7.70 -13.35 -2.19
CA ALA A 177 -6.63 -14.31 -2.44
C ALA A 177 -7.04 -15.68 -1.87
N CYS A 178 -6.98 -16.75 -2.68
CA CYS A 178 -7.57 -18.06 -2.34
C CYS A 178 -7.09 -18.66 -1.02
N SER A 179 -5.82 -18.46 -0.67
CA SER A 179 -5.32 -18.75 0.67
C SER A 179 -4.83 -17.48 1.34
N MET A 180 -3.75 -16.88 0.82
CA MET A 180 -3.27 -15.56 1.23
C MET A 180 -2.57 -14.87 0.06
N MET A 181 -2.38 -13.56 0.18
CA MET A 181 -1.62 -12.73 -0.74
C MET A 181 -0.21 -13.26 -1.07
N GLU A 182 0.46 -14.00 -0.17
CA GLU A 182 1.74 -14.65 -0.48
C GLU A 182 1.66 -15.63 -1.67
N ALA A 183 0.47 -16.16 -2.00
CA ALA A 183 0.27 -16.98 -3.20
C ALA A 183 0.57 -16.19 -4.48
N TRP A 184 0.16 -14.92 -4.55
CA TRP A 184 0.42 -14.06 -5.70
C TRP A 184 1.91 -13.73 -5.85
N LEU A 185 2.63 -13.62 -4.73
CA LEU A 185 4.09 -13.44 -4.74
C LEU A 185 4.80 -14.69 -5.27
N LEU A 186 4.37 -15.87 -4.83
CA LEU A 186 4.93 -17.16 -5.29
C LEU A 186 4.62 -17.44 -6.76
N ALA A 187 3.56 -16.86 -7.31
CA ALA A 187 3.18 -17.04 -8.71
C ALA A 187 4.22 -16.49 -9.72
N ASP A 188 5.05 -15.53 -9.32
CA ASP A 188 6.25 -15.16 -10.08
C ASP A 188 7.45 -16.01 -9.62
N ALA A 189 7.45 -17.29 -9.97
CA ALA A 189 8.50 -18.22 -9.56
C ALA A 189 9.90 -17.75 -9.99
N ASP A 190 10.02 -17.15 -11.18
CA ASP A 190 11.30 -16.63 -11.70
C ASP A 190 11.83 -15.48 -10.85
N GLY A 191 11.02 -14.44 -10.65
CA GLY A 191 11.39 -13.32 -9.78
C GLY A 191 11.73 -13.79 -8.36
N PHE A 192 10.89 -14.69 -7.81
CA PHE A 192 11.08 -15.24 -6.48
C PHE A 192 12.41 -16.01 -6.37
N SER A 193 12.72 -16.85 -7.35
CA SER A 193 13.95 -17.64 -7.39
C SER A 193 15.19 -16.76 -7.42
N ARG A 194 15.21 -15.73 -8.27
CA ARG A 194 16.34 -14.80 -8.39
C ARG A 194 16.55 -13.98 -7.13
N PHE A 195 15.48 -13.44 -6.56
CA PHE A 195 15.57 -12.54 -5.40
C PHE A 195 15.88 -13.28 -4.10
N PHE A 196 15.19 -14.41 -3.84
CA PHE A 196 15.37 -15.17 -2.61
C PHE A 196 16.40 -16.29 -2.74
N HIS A 197 17.05 -16.46 -3.89
CA HIS A 197 18.04 -17.52 -4.15
C HIS A 197 17.50 -18.93 -3.84
N VAL A 198 16.24 -19.17 -4.18
CA VAL A 198 15.55 -20.47 -4.04
C VAL A 198 15.53 -21.17 -5.40
N PRO A 199 15.88 -22.46 -5.52
CA PRO A 199 15.83 -23.16 -6.80
C PRO A 199 14.40 -23.20 -7.39
N MET A 200 14.23 -22.79 -8.66
CA MET A 200 12.95 -22.79 -9.38
C MET A 200 12.15 -24.08 -9.20
N LYS A 201 12.80 -25.25 -9.32
CA LYS A 201 12.17 -26.57 -9.19
C LYS A 201 11.48 -26.85 -7.84
N LYS A 202 11.75 -26.05 -6.81
CA LYS A 202 11.11 -26.18 -5.49
C LYS A 202 9.86 -25.30 -5.36
N ILE A 203 9.69 -24.32 -6.24
CA ILE A 203 8.59 -23.37 -6.22
C ILE A 203 7.42 -24.02 -6.97
N THR A 204 6.24 -23.99 -6.38
CA THR A 204 5.02 -24.53 -7.00
C THR A 204 4.60 -23.70 -8.21
N ASP A 205 4.06 -24.36 -9.23
CA ASP A 205 3.39 -23.74 -10.38
C ASP A 205 1.91 -23.43 -10.10
N ARG A 206 1.37 -23.91 -8.98
CA ARG A 206 -0.03 -23.75 -8.56
C ARG A 206 -0.13 -23.13 -7.16
N PRO A 207 0.30 -21.88 -6.97
CA PRO A 207 0.34 -21.24 -5.65
C PRO A 207 -1.05 -21.00 -5.03
N ASP A 208 -2.10 -20.86 -5.83
CA ASP A 208 -3.47 -20.66 -5.35
C ASP A 208 -4.05 -21.89 -4.63
N ASP A 209 -3.52 -23.08 -4.92
CA ASP A 209 -3.95 -24.36 -4.32
C ASP A 209 -3.26 -24.63 -2.96
N LEU A 210 -2.31 -23.76 -2.56
CA LEU A 210 -1.60 -23.89 -1.29
C LEU A 210 -2.54 -23.59 -0.12
N GLU A 211 -2.67 -24.52 0.82
CA GLU A 211 -3.45 -24.31 2.05
C GLU A 211 -2.96 -23.10 2.86
N HIS A 212 -1.63 -22.85 2.88
CA HIS A 212 -1.04 -21.77 3.66
C HIS A 212 0.18 -21.14 2.97
N ALA A 213 -0.04 -20.36 1.91
CA ALA A 213 1.01 -19.77 1.06
C ALA A 213 2.17 -19.09 1.83
N LYS A 214 1.89 -18.35 2.90
CA LYS A 214 2.92 -17.75 3.78
C LYS A 214 3.86 -18.77 4.42
N ARG A 215 3.36 -19.91 4.87
CA ARG A 215 4.20 -20.97 5.46
C ARG A 215 5.08 -21.60 4.40
N GLU A 216 4.52 -21.80 3.20
CA GLU A 216 5.30 -22.33 2.07
C GLU A 216 6.40 -21.35 1.65
N LEU A 217 6.09 -20.06 1.56
CA LEU A 217 7.09 -19.01 1.29
C LEU A 217 8.23 -19.05 2.32
N LEU A 218 7.90 -19.10 3.61
CA LEU A 218 8.90 -19.19 4.68
C LEU A 218 9.72 -20.49 4.58
N ARG A 219 9.09 -21.63 4.32
CA ARG A 219 9.77 -22.92 4.13
C ARG A 219 10.78 -22.86 2.97
N LEU A 220 10.39 -22.26 1.85
CA LEU A 220 11.27 -22.05 0.69
C LEU A 220 12.47 -21.17 1.06
N CYS A 221 12.22 -20.03 1.74
CA CYS A 221 13.26 -19.11 2.19
C CYS A 221 14.18 -19.73 3.24
N GLN A 222 13.69 -20.61 4.10
CA GLN A 222 14.49 -21.34 5.10
C GLN A 222 15.54 -22.25 4.45
N HIS A 223 15.25 -22.76 3.25
CA HIS A 223 16.17 -23.56 2.43
C HIS A 223 16.84 -22.77 1.30
N SER A 224 16.80 -21.43 1.36
CA SER A 224 17.51 -20.57 0.42
C SER A 224 19.01 -20.85 0.42
N ARG A 225 19.67 -20.67 -0.73
CA ARG A 225 21.14 -20.72 -0.84
C ARG A 225 21.80 -19.52 -0.16
N SER A 226 21.09 -18.41 0.00
CA SER A 226 21.62 -17.20 0.65
C SER A 226 21.42 -17.24 2.16
N SER A 227 22.53 -17.10 2.91
CA SER A 227 22.49 -17.08 4.38
C SER A 227 21.83 -15.84 4.95
N SER A 228 21.86 -14.70 4.24
CA SER A 228 21.16 -13.49 4.64
C SER A 228 19.64 -13.66 4.50
N VAL A 229 19.17 -14.22 3.37
CA VAL A 229 17.75 -14.55 3.16
C VAL A 229 17.22 -15.45 4.28
N ARG A 230 17.95 -16.51 4.63
CA ARG A 230 17.54 -17.42 5.72
C ARG A 230 17.39 -16.70 7.06
N ARG A 231 18.38 -15.88 7.43
CA ARG A 231 18.42 -15.16 8.72
C ARG A 231 17.33 -14.10 8.83
N ASP A 232 17.06 -13.43 7.72
CA ASP A 232 16.24 -12.22 7.68
C ASP A 232 14.74 -12.54 7.58
N LEU A 233 14.38 -13.54 6.77
CA LEU A 233 12.97 -13.88 6.52
C LEU A 233 12.40 -14.92 7.47
N VAL A 234 13.21 -15.80 8.07
CA VAL A 234 12.69 -16.97 8.78
C VAL A 234 13.43 -17.18 10.11
N ARG A 235 12.67 -17.35 11.19
CA ARG A 235 13.22 -17.72 12.51
C ARG A 235 13.45 -19.23 12.59
N HIS A 236 14.18 -19.68 13.61
CA HIS A 236 14.43 -21.10 13.83
C HIS A 236 13.16 -21.94 14.02
N ASP A 237 12.08 -21.35 14.51
CA ASP A 237 10.77 -21.98 14.69
C ASP A 237 9.89 -21.97 13.42
N GLY A 238 10.41 -21.48 12.28
CA GLY A 238 9.68 -21.39 11.02
C GLY A 238 8.73 -20.19 10.91
N THR A 239 8.69 -19.30 11.91
CA THR A 239 7.88 -18.07 11.87
C THR A 239 8.60 -16.91 11.16
N PRO A 240 7.90 -15.82 10.80
CA PRO A 240 8.51 -14.66 10.15
C PRO A 240 9.70 -14.07 10.93
N GLY A 241 10.80 -13.92 10.21
CA GLY A 241 12.03 -13.27 10.66
C GLY A 241 11.90 -11.75 10.83
N PRO A 242 12.92 -11.10 11.41
CA PRO A 242 12.89 -9.68 11.74
C PRO A 242 12.70 -8.78 10.50
N GLU A 243 13.26 -9.19 9.36
CA GLU A 243 13.25 -8.42 8.13
C GLU A 243 12.25 -8.97 7.10
N TYR A 244 11.36 -9.89 7.50
CA TYR A 244 10.36 -10.50 6.61
C TYR A 244 9.64 -9.44 5.77
N VAL A 245 9.11 -8.41 6.44
CA VAL A 245 8.34 -7.35 5.78
C VAL A 245 9.20 -6.55 4.81
N ALA A 246 10.40 -6.14 5.23
CA ALA A 246 11.29 -5.36 4.38
C ALA A 246 11.70 -6.14 3.12
N ARG A 247 12.05 -7.42 3.29
CA ARG A 247 12.42 -8.35 2.21
C ARG A 247 11.27 -8.60 1.24
N ILE A 248 10.06 -8.86 1.73
CA ILE A 248 8.86 -9.05 0.89
C ILE A 248 8.54 -7.78 0.12
N ASN A 249 8.61 -6.61 0.76
CA ASN A 249 8.36 -5.33 0.08
C ASN A 249 9.42 -5.04 -1.00
N GLY A 250 10.69 -5.34 -0.73
CA GLY A 250 11.77 -5.21 -1.70
C GLY A 250 11.52 -6.11 -2.91
N PHE A 251 11.17 -7.38 -2.67
CA PHE A 251 10.79 -8.31 -3.74
C PHE A 251 9.66 -7.76 -4.60
N ALA A 252 8.54 -7.36 -3.96
CA ALA A 252 7.35 -6.91 -4.66
C ALA A 252 7.57 -5.65 -5.51
N ARG A 253 8.49 -4.77 -5.10
CA ARG A 253 8.77 -3.50 -5.80
C ARG A 253 9.81 -3.64 -6.90
N GLU A 254 10.85 -4.42 -6.65
CA GLU A 254 12.07 -4.38 -7.47
C GLU A 254 12.18 -5.59 -8.41
N HIS A 255 11.50 -6.71 -8.09
CA HIS A 255 11.74 -7.98 -8.77
C HIS A 255 10.47 -8.73 -9.19
N TRP A 256 9.37 -8.57 -8.46
CA TRP A 256 8.11 -9.24 -8.75
C TRP A 256 7.49 -8.72 -10.05
N ASN A 257 7.13 -9.64 -10.93
CA ASN A 257 6.52 -9.33 -12.22
C ASN A 257 5.08 -9.83 -12.25
N VAL A 258 4.15 -8.88 -12.29
CA VAL A 258 2.72 -9.15 -12.32
C VAL A 258 2.28 -9.95 -13.55
N GLU A 259 2.89 -9.74 -14.71
CA GLU A 259 2.52 -10.46 -15.96
C GLU A 259 2.93 -11.93 -15.91
N ARG A 260 4.05 -12.26 -15.28
CA ARG A 260 4.42 -13.66 -15.04
C ARG A 260 3.54 -14.29 -13.97
N ALA A 261 3.28 -13.55 -12.89
CA ALA A 261 2.48 -14.01 -11.77
C ALA A 261 1.04 -14.35 -12.18
N ARG A 262 0.39 -13.50 -12.96
CA ARG A 262 -1.01 -13.68 -13.37
C ARG A 262 -1.23 -14.95 -14.20
N ASN A 263 -0.23 -15.35 -15.00
CA ASN A 263 -0.27 -16.58 -15.80
C ASN A 263 -0.26 -17.87 -14.96
N HIS A 264 0.17 -17.78 -13.69
CA HIS A 264 0.28 -18.92 -12.77
C HIS A 264 -0.66 -18.80 -11.55
N SER A 265 -1.49 -17.75 -11.48
CA SER A 265 -2.45 -17.55 -10.39
C SER A 265 -3.81 -17.11 -10.96
N PRO A 266 -4.77 -18.04 -11.11
CA PRO A 266 -6.11 -17.72 -11.59
C PRO A 266 -6.82 -16.67 -10.72
N SER A 267 -6.57 -16.64 -9.40
CA SER A 267 -7.12 -15.62 -8.50
C SER A 267 -6.53 -14.23 -8.75
N LEU A 268 -5.22 -14.14 -9.04
CA LEU A 268 -4.58 -12.89 -9.43
C LEU A 268 -5.05 -12.41 -10.80
N GLU A 269 -5.16 -13.30 -11.78
CA GLU A 269 -5.68 -12.96 -13.12
C GLU A 269 -7.08 -12.34 -13.04
N ARG A 270 -7.98 -12.99 -12.29
CA ARG A 270 -9.33 -12.44 -12.04
C ARG A 270 -9.27 -11.11 -11.29
N ALA A 271 -8.34 -10.94 -10.35
CA ALA A 271 -8.18 -9.69 -9.63
C ALA A 271 -7.75 -8.56 -10.56
N ILE A 272 -6.72 -8.78 -11.40
CA ILE A 272 -6.22 -7.81 -12.37
C ILE A 272 -7.31 -7.43 -13.37
N GLY A 273 -7.96 -8.41 -14.00
CA GLY A 273 -9.01 -8.12 -14.99
C GLY A 273 -10.16 -7.29 -14.40
N ARG A 274 -10.53 -7.52 -13.13
CA ARG A 274 -11.52 -6.67 -12.44
C ARG A 274 -11.02 -5.26 -12.17
N LEU A 275 -9.75 -5.09 -11.82
CA LEU A 275 -9.17 -3.76 -11.59
C LEU A 275 -9.03 -2.97 -12.89
N GLU A 276 -8.74 -3.64 -14.01
CA GLU A 276 -8.73 -3.03 -15.34
C GLU A 276 -10.14 -2.56 -15.73
N LEU A 277 -11.16 -3.40 -15.57
CA LEU A 277 -12.56 -3.02 -15.80
C LEU A 277 -13.00 -1.85 -14.90
N MET A 278 -12.66 -1.89 -13.61
CA MET A 278 -12.97 -0.81 -12.66
C MET A 278 -12.34 0.52 -13.14
N ARG A 279 -11.09 0.48 -13.60
CA ARG A 279 -10.39 1.66 -14.13
C ARG A 279 -11.12 2.23 -15.35
N GLU A 280 -11.54 1.39 -16.30
CA GLU A 280 -12.29 1.83 -17.47
C GLU A 280 -13.61 2.52 -17.09
N GLN A 281 -14.35 1.94 -16.15
CA GLN A 281 -15.61 2.50 -15.65
C GLN A 281 -15.40 3.87 -14.97
N ILE A 282 -14.36 4.00 -14.14
CA ILE A 282 -14.02 5.26 -13.46
C ILE A 282 -13.68 6.35 -14.50
N LEU A 283 -12.88 6.02 -15.52
CA LEU A 283 -12.50 6.97 -16.56
C LEU A 283 -13.74 7.44 -17.36
N GLN A 284 -14.61 6.51 -17.75
CA GLN A 284 -15.86 6.85 -18.45
C GLN A 284 -16.79 7.75 -17.60
N ALA A 285 -16.88 7.51 -16.30
CA ALA A 285 -17.69 8.33 -15.39
C ALA A 285 -17.12 9.76 -15.23
N GLN A 286 -15.80 9.91 -15.28
CA GLN A 286 -15.13 11.21 -15.24
C GLN A 286 -15.37 12.00 -16.53
N ASP A 287 -15.36 11.34 -17.69
CA ASP A 287 -15.62 11.99 -18.97
C ASP A 287 -17.08 12.42 -19.14
N ARG A 288 -18.04 11.67 -18.59
CA ARG A 288 -19.47 12.04 -18.61
C ARG A 288 -19.86 13.16 -17.63
N SER A 289 -18.98 13.48 -16.70
CA SER A 289 -19.17 14.56 -15.72
C SER A 289 -18.60 15.90 -16.20
N ARG A 290 -18.07 15.94 -17.42
CA ARG A 290 -17.63 17.15 -18.15
C ARG A 290 -18.71 17.58 -19.14
#